data_AF-A0A367LYA8-F1
#
_entry.id   AF-A0A367LYA8-F1
#
_cell.length_a   1.000
_cell.length_b   1.000
_cell.length_c   1.000
_cell.angle_alpha   90.00
_cell.angle_beta   90.00
_cell.angle_gamma   90.00
#
_symmetry.space_group_name_H-M   'P 1'
#
loop_
_entity.id
_entity.type
_entity.pdbx_description
1 polymer ?
#
loop_
_entity_poly.entity_id
_entity_poly.type
_entity_poly.pdbx_seq_one_letter_code
_entity_poly.pdbx_strand_id
1 'polypeptide(L)'
;IEARLPGSVGHTGETGFGDPQVGGTLFFVNDLERRRYSGLLTLITLPLGEYHAKNPDVSPGANRWGATFVYNYTQGIGRDWVLEANLEAQFYAKNDDYFGSDLEQKPLYRLQAFASYDFSQSTYGALKLVHADGGELKLQGHTLDATHQRYT
;
A
#
# COMPACT_ATOMS: atom_id res chain seq x y z
N ILE A 1 8.00 -15.18 4.56
CA ILE A 1 8.40 -13.80 4.95
C ILE A 1 9.46 -13.94 6.03
N GLU A 2 10.58 -13.23 5.91
CA GLU A 2 11.62 -13.18 6.96
C GLU A 2 11.54 -11.82 7.66
N ALA A 3 11.48 -11.79 9.00
CA ALA A 3 11.53 -10.56 9.77
C ALA A 3 12.49 -10.69 10.97
N ARG A 4 13.03 -9.56 11.43
CA ARG A 4 13.80 -9.46 12.67
C ARG A 4 13.02 -8.59 13.66
N LEU A 5 12.51 -9.20 14.72
CA LEU A 5 11.68 -8.51 15.70
C LEU A 5 12.55 -7.69 16.68
N PRO A 6 12.05 -6.54 17.18
CA PRO A 6 12.73 -5.80 18.24
C PRO A 6 12.99 -6.70 19.46
N GLY A 7 14.27 -6.95 19.77
CA GLY A 7 14.67 -7.78 20.90
C GLY A 7 14.81 -9.29 20.63
N SER A 8 14.58 -9.80 19.40
CA SER A 8 14.79 -11.22 19.10
C SER A 8 16.24 -11.52 18.68
N VAL A 9 16.79 -12.63 19.23
CA VAL A 9 18.11 -13.18 18.86
C VAL A 9 17.98 -14.19 17.69
N GLY A 10 16.75 -14.47 17.23
CA GLY A 10 16.47 -15.47 16.19
C GLY A 10 15.64 -14.92 15.02
N HIS A 11 15.79 -15.58 13.87
CA HIS A 11 14.98 -15.39 12.67
C HIS A 11 13.75 -16.30 12.76
N THR A 12 12.56 -15.71 12.74
CA THR A 12 11.30 -16.44 12.51
C THR A 12 10.85 -16.16 11.08
N GLY A 13 10.39 -17.20 10.40
CA GLY A 13 9.94 -17.07 9.03
C GLY A 13 8.90 -18.13 8.72
N GLU A 14 7.83 -17.70 8.07
CA GLU A 14 6.74 -18.56 7.63
C GLU A 14 6.65 -18.52 6.11
N THR A 15 6.23 -19.62 5.50
CA THR A 15 5.92 -19.72 4.07
C THR A 15 4.47 -20.16 3.92
N GLY A 16 3.81 -19.67 2.88
CA GLY A 16 2.42 -19.98 2.60
C GLY A 16 1.83 -19.01 1.60
N PHE A 17 0.57 -19.22 1.28
CA PHE A 17 -0.18 -18.38 0.37
C PHE A 17 -0.63 -17.07 1.05
N GLY A 18 -0.33 -15.92 0.44
CA GLY A 18 -0.76 -14.60 0.95
C GLY A 18 -2.21 -14.27 0.61
N ASP A 19 -2.73 -13.19 1.20
CA ASP A 19 -4.10 -12.74 0.94
C ASP A 19 -4.28 -12.27 -0.52
N PRO A 20 -5.22 -12.84 -1.28
CA PRO A 20 -5.48 -12.40 -2.64
C PRO A 20 -6.19 -11.04 -2.65
N GLN A 21 -5.99 -10.29 -3.74
CA GLN A 21 -6.65 -9.01 -3.96
C GLN A 21 -7.53 -9.05 -5.22
N VAL A 22 -8.69 -8.42 -5.14
CA VAL A 22 -9.61 -8.25 -6.27
C VAL A 22 -10.01 -6.79 -6.38
N GLY A 23 -10.15 -6.28 -7.59
CA GLY A 23 -10.52 -4.90 -7.79
C GLY A 23 -10.51 -4.46 -9.24
N GLY A 24 -10.59 -3.15 -9.44
CA GLY A 24 -10.64 -2.55 -10.76
C GLY A 24 -10.46 -1.04 -10.72
N THR A 25 -10.23 -0.47 -11.90
CA THR A 25 -10.02 0.97 -12.07
C THR A 25 -11.22 1.59 -12.76
N LEU A 26 -11.80 2.61 -12.15
CA LEU A 26 -12.74 3.51 -12.81
C LEU A 26 -11.95 4.67 -13.44
N PHE A 27 -12.01 4.84 -14.75
CA PHE A 27 -11.37 5.97 -15.43
C PHE A 27 -12.33 7.16 -15.50
N PHE A 28 -11.89 8.31 -15.02
CA PHE A 28 -12.60 9.59 -15.16
C PHE A 28 -12.17 10.35 -16.40
N VAL A 29 -10.88 10.27 -16.73
CA VAL A 29 -10.29 10.89 -17.92
C VAL A 29 -9.44 9.87 -18.63
N ASN A 30 -9.66 9.72 -19.93
CA ASN A 30 -8.86 8.88 -20.80
C ASN A 30 -8.67 9.59 -22.16
N ASP A 31 -7.70 10.50 -22.21
CA ASP A 31 -7.42 11.36 -23.35
C ASP A 31 -5.99 11.07 -23.85
N LEU A 32 -5.90 10.13 -24.79
CA LEU A 32 -4.64 9.69 -25.39
C LEU A 32 -3.93 10.82 -26.15
N GLU A 33 -4.68 11.64 -26.87
CA GLU A 33 -4.13 12.74 -27.70
C GLU A 33 -3.43 13.79 -26.83
N ARG A 34 -4.04 14.16 -25.70
CA ARG A 34 -3.44 15.10 -24.73
C ARG A 34 -2.58 14.43 -23.68
N ARG A 35 -2.41 13.10 -23.75
CA ARG A 35 -1.68 12.28 -22.77
C ARG A 35 -2.14 12.57 -21.34
N ARG A 36 -3.46 12.61 -21.16
CA ARG A 36 -4.09 12.97 -19.90
C ARG A 36 -4.99 11.83 -19.43
N TYR A 37 -4.70 11.33 -18.24
CA TYR A 37 -5.40 10.19 -17.66
C TYR A 37 -5.77 10.49 -16.23
N SER A 38 -6.91 10.00 -15.79
CA SER A 38 -7.28 10.01 -14.39
C SER A 38 -8.22 8.88 -14.09
N GLY A 39 -8.03 8.27 -12.94
CA GLY A 39 -8.85 7.17 -12.49
C GLY A 39 -8.76 6.94 -11.00
N LEU A 40 -9.62 6.04 -10.53
CA LEU A 40 -9.63 5.54 -9.18
C LEU A 40 -9.50 4.02 -9.25
N LEU A 41 -8.33 3.51 -8.89
CA LEU A 41 -8.12 2.10 -8.62
C LEU A 41 -8.70 1.79 -7.24
N THR A 42 -9.54 0.76 -7.17
CA THR A 42 -10.03 0.18 -5.92
C THR A 42 -9.60 -1.27 -5.86
N LEU A 43 -8.91 -1.66 -4.79
CA LEU A 43 -8.51 -3.03 -4.50
C LEU A 43 -9.07 -3.44 -3.15
N ILE A 44 -9.66 -4.63 -3.09
CA ILE A 44 -10.11 -5.28 -1.86
C ILE A 44 -9.22 -6.48 -1.61
N THR A 45 -8.59 -6.51 -0.44
CA THR A 45 -7.81 -7.65 0.06
C THR A 45 -8.74 -8.58 0.81
N LEU A 46 -8.78 -9.85 0.40
CA LEU A 46 -9.61 -10.89 0.99
C LEU A 46 -8.79 -11.68 2.02
N PRO A 47 -9.30 -11.93 3.24
CA PRO A 47 -8.62 -12.73 4.26
C PRO A 47 -8.72 -14.23 3.93
N LEU A 48 -8.15 -14.63 2.80
CA LEU A 48 -8.16 -16.00 2.28
C LEU A 48 -6.74 -16.61 2.23
N GLY A 49 -5.72 -15.85 2.63
CA GLY A 49 -4.36 -16.33 2.78
C GLY A 49 -4.21 -17.27 3.98
N GLU A 50 -3.08 -17.98 4.02
CA GLU A 50 -2.70 -18.82 5.13
C GLU A 50 -2.29 -17.95 6.33
N TYR A 51 -3.10 -17.97 7.38
CA TYR A 51 -2.82 -17.26 8.63
C TYR A 51 -2.19 -18.18 9.68
N HIS A 52 -0.99 -17.84 10.12
CA HIS A 52 -0.25 -18.61 11.13
C HIS A 52 -0.34 -17.91 12.49
N ALA A 53 -1.41 -18.17 13.24
CA ALA A 53 -1.69 -17.51 14.54
C ALA A 53 -0.60 -17.68 15.62
N LYS A 54 0.32 -18.64 15.46
CA LYS A 54 1.49 -18.81 16.34
C LYS A 54 2.58 -17.77 16.09
N ASN A 55 2.70 -17.30 14.85
CA ASN A 55 3.68 -16.31 14.38
C ASN A 55 2.98 -15.29 13.45
N PRO A 56 1.95 -14.58 13.95
CA PRO A 56 1.08 -13.73 13.14
C PRO A 56 1.81 -12.49 12.56
N ASP A 57 2.95 -12.12 13.14
CA ASP A 57 3.87 -11.05 12.72
C ASP A 57 4.60 -11.35 11.40
N VAL A 58 4.83 -12.63 11.10
CA VAL A 58 5.47 -13.12 9.88
C VAL A 58 4.54 -13.97 9.02
N SER A 59 3.26 -14.04 9.41
CA SER A 59 2.23 -14.82 8.73
C SER A 59 2.05 -14.34 7.28
N PRO A 60 1.90 -15.28 6.31
CA PRO A 60 1.65 -14.94 4.91
C PRO A 60 0.33 -14.17 4.69
N GLY A 61 -0.77 -14.61 5.31
CA GLY A 61 -2.04 -13.90 5.39
C GLY A 61 -2.10 -13.01 6.63
N ALA A 62 -2.92 -11.97 6.59
CA ALA A 62 -3.07 -10.99 7.67
C ALA A 62 -4.31 -11.23 8.54
N ASN A 63 -5.17 -12.20 8.19
CA ASN A 63 -6.45 -12.50 8.85
C ASN A 63 -7.34 -11.26 9.02
N ARG A 64 -7.42 -10.43 7.98
CA ARG A 64 -8.28 -9.25 7.97
C ARG A 64 -8.59 -8.80 6.56
N TRP A 65 -9.76 -8.18 6.41
CA TRP A 65 -10.09 -7.45 5.20
C TRP A 65 -9.22 -6.21 5.05
N GLY A 66 -8.89 -5.88 3.81
CA GLY A 66 -8.23 -4.62 3.46
C GLY A 66 -8.93 -3.94 2.29
N ALA A 67 -8.86 -2.62 2.22
CA ALA A 67 -9.29 -1.85 1.07
C ALA A 67 -8.25 -0.78 0.75
N THR A 68 -7.80 -0.75 -0.50
CA THR A 68 -6.84 0.23 -1.00
C THR A 68 -7.49 1.01 -2.13
N PHE A 69 -7.49 2.34 -2.00
CA PHE A 69 -7.96 3.26 -3.02
C PHE A 69 -6.78 4.07 -3.51
N VAL A 70 -6.58 4.14 -4.82
CA VAL A 70 -5.54 4.98 -5.45
C VAL A 70 -6.21 5.84 -6.50
N TYR A 71 -6.35 7.12 -6.20
CA TYR A 71 -6.71 8.11 -7.19
C TYR A 71 -5.45 8.57 -7.92
N ASN A 72 -5.44 8.48 -9.25
CA ASN A 72 -4.34 8.93 -10.08
C ASN A 72 -4.76 10.07 -11.00
N TYR A 73 -3.82 10.97 -11.26
CA TYR A 73 -3.92 11.96 -12.31
C TYR A 73 -2.57 12.09 -13.02
N THR A 74 -2.58 11.88 -14.33
CA THR A 74 -1.41 11.92 -15.20
C THR A 74 -1.63 12.94 -16.30
N GLN A 75 -0.63 13.78 -16.57
CA GLN A 75 -0.67 14.84 -17.58
C GLN A 75 0.66 14.93 -18.32
N GLY A 76 0.62 14.73 -19.64
CA GLY A 76 1.72 15.09 -20.53
C GLY A 76 1.87 16.60 -20.64
N ILE A 77 3.10 17.10 -20.58
CA ILE A 77 3.44 18.51 -20.75
C ILE A 77 4.42 18.64 -21.93
N GLY A 78 4.09 19.49 -22.90
CA GLY A 78 4.90 19.64 -24.11
C GLY A 78 4.94 18.34 -24.90
N ARG A 79 6.14 17.89 -25.29
CA ARG A 79 6.37 16.62 -26.00
C ARG A 79 7.01 15.55 -25.12
N ASP A 80 7.82 15.94 -24.15
CA ASP A 80 8.76 15.01 -23.52
C ASP A 80 8.52 14.82 -22.02
N TRP A 81 7.68 15.66 -21.39
CA TRP A 81 7.36 15.53 -19.96
C TRP A 81 6.05 14.80 -19.72
N VAL A 82 6.02 13.99 -18.67
CA VAL A 82 4.80 13.46 -18.07
C VAL A 82 4.88 13.67 -16.56
N LEU A 83 3.84 14.30 -16.01
CA LEU A 83 3.67 14.46 -14.57
C LEU A 83 2.54 13.55 -14.11
N GLU A 84 2.73 12.86 -13.00
CA GLU A 84 1.71 12.04 -12.37
C GLU A 84 1.65 12.31 -10.86
N ALA A 85 0.44 12.34 -10.32
CA ALA A 85 0.19 12.41 -8.89
C ALA A 85 -0.79 11.31 -8.50
N ASN A 86 -0.46 10.58 -7.44
CA ASN A 86 -1.29 9.52 -6.86
C ASN A 86 -1.62 9.88 -5.42
N LEU A 87 -2.91 9.84 -5.08
CA LEU A 87 -3.40 9.90 -3.71
C LEU A 87 -3.93 8.52 -3.35
N GLU A 88 -3.33 7.91 -2.34
CA GLU A 88 -3.64 6.57 -1.88
C GLU A 88 -4.18 6.60 -0.45
N ALA A 89 -5.20 5.78 -0.20
CA ALA A 89 -5.75 5.52 1.12
C ALA A 89 -5.91 4.01 1.33
N GLN A 90 -5.35 3.50 2.43
CA GLN A 90 -5.46 2.10 2.81
C GLN A 90 -6.24 1.97 4.12
N PHE A 91 -7.18 1.04 4.13
CA PHE A 91 -8.04 0.72 5.26
C PHE A 91 -7.92 -0.76 5.57
N TYR A 92 -7.98 -1.11 6.84
CA TYR A 92 -7.92 -2.48 7.32
C TYR A 92 -9.02 -2.72 8.33
N ALA A 93 -9.69 -3.86 8.22
CA ALA A 93 -10.53 -4.36 9.29
C ALA A 93 -9.66 -4.85 10.47
N LYS A 94 -10.32 -5.08 11.60
CA LYS A 94 -9.71 -5.69 12.77
C LYS A 94 -9.30 -7.14 12.47
N ASN A 95 -8.12 -7.55 12.93
CA ASN A 95 -7.76 -8.96 13.10
C ASN A 95 -7.99 -9.31 14.57
N ASP A 96 -8.86 -10.27 14.84
CA ASP A 96 -9.29 -10.66 16.20
C ASP A 96 -8.46 -11.79 16.83
N ASP A 97 -7.44 -12.29 16.12
CA ASP A 97 -6.58 -13.40 16.55
C ASP A 97 -5.08 -13.08 16.40
N TYR A 98 -4.70 -11.81 16.56
CA TYR A 98 -3.29 -11.42 16.56
C TYR A 98 -2.65 -11.72 17.92
N PHE A 99 -1.92 -12.83 18.02
CA PHE A 99 -1.45 -13.38 19.30
C PHE A 99 -2.59 -13.56 20.32
N GLY A 100 -3.78 -13.99 19.83
CA GLY A 100 -5.00 -14.12 20.64
C GLY A 100 -5.60 -12.78 21.08
N SER A 101 -5.34 -11.69 20.35
CA SER A 101 -5.79 -10.34 20.66
C SER A 101 -6.29 -9.58 19.45
N ASP A 102 -7.11 -8.56 19.73
CA ASP A 102 -7.60 -7.62 18.73
C ASP A 102 -6.48 -6.67 18.25
N LEU A 103 -6.14 -6.74 16.97
CA LEU A 103 -5.25 -5.81 16.27
C LEU A 103 -6.07 -4.93 15.30
N GLU A 104 -6.01 -3.63 15.52
CA GLU A 104 -6.56 -2.60 14.64
C GLU A 104 -5.45 -1.77 14.01
N GLN A 105 -5.72 -1.21 12.83
CA GLN A 105 -4.80 -0.31 12.16
C GLN A 105 -5.55 0.94 11.68
N LYS A 106 -5.04 2.12 12.06
CA LYS A 106 -5.55 3.38 11.52
C LYS A 106 -5.29 3.45 10.02
N PRO A 107 -6.11 4.19 9.25
CA PRO A 107 -5.86 4.37 7.83
C PRO A 107 -4.44 4.89 7.55
N LEU A 108 -3.85 4.43 6.45
CA LEU A 108 -2.58 4.93 5.94
C LEU A 108 -2.84 5.71 4.66
N TYR A 109 -2.39 6.96 4.63
CA TYR A 109 -2.49 7.81 3.45
C TYR A 109 -1.12 7.98 2.82
N ARG A 110 -1.05 7.92 1.49
CA ARG A 110 0.17 8.19 0.74
C ARG A 110 -0.10 9.16 -0.41
N LEU A 111 0.72 10.19 -0.51
CA LEU A 111 0.82 11.05 -1.66
C LEU A 111 2.08 10.66 -2.44
N GLN A 112 1.97 10.43 -3.74
CA GLN A 112 3.10 10.15 -4.60
C GLN A 112 3.07 11.13 -5.77
N ALA A 113 4.22 11.71 -6.11
CA ALA A 113 4.38 12.55 -7.29
C ALA A 113 5.50 11.98 -8.15
N PHE A 114 5.26 11.88 -9.44
CA PHE A 114 6.19 11.39 -10.43
C PHE A 114 6.37 12.44 -11.52
N ALA A 115 7.61 12.67 -11.91
CA ALA A 115 7.93 13.47 -13.08
C ALA A 115 8.88 12.65 -13.94
N SER A 116 8.45 12.34 -15.17
CA SER A 116 9.28 11.65 -16.14
C SER A 116 9.56 12.52 -17.35
N TYR A 117 10.77 12.35 -17.90
CA TYR A 117 11.24 13.02 -19.10
C TYR A 117 11.77 11.99 -20.10
N ASP A 118 11.23 12.04 -21.31
CA ASP A 118 11.64 11.18 -22.41
C ASP A 118 12.89 11.77 -23.09
N PHE A 119 14.05 11.12 -22.93
CA PHE A 119 15.29 11.50 -23.61
C PHE A 119 15.32 11.04 -25.07
N SER A 120 14.67 9.92 -25.35
CA SER A 120 14.50 9.33 -26.68
C SER A 120 13.17 8.56 -26.72
N GLN A 121 12.83 7.99 -27.88
CA GLN A 121 11.62 7.15 -28.01
C GLN A 121 11.65 5.89 -27.14
N SER A 122 12.82 5.48 -26.62
CA SER A 122 13.00 4.25 -25.84
C SER A 122 13.65 4.48 -24.48
N THR A 123 14.01 5.71 -24.14
CA THR A 123 14.76 6.04 -22.94
C THR A 123 14.12 7.22 -22.23
N TYR A 124 13.75 7.03 -20.98
CA TYR A 124 13.22 8.10 -20.11
C TYR A 124 13.92 8.08 -18.75
N GLY A 125 13.95 9.24 -18.10
CA GLY A 125 14.32 9.36 -16.69
C GLY A 125 13.09 9.73 -15.88
N ALA A 126 13.03 9.32 -14.61
CA ALA A 126 11.94 9.67 -13.73
C ALA A 126 12.43 10.04 -12.32
N LEU A 127 11.80 11.04 -11.74
CA LEU A 127 11.88 11.38 -10.33
C LEU A 127 10.57 10.95 -9.66
N LYS A 128 10.68 10.31 -8.49
CA LYS A 128 9.55 9.97 -7.63
C LYS A 128 9.74 10.63 -6.28
N LEU A 129 8.71 11.31 -5.80
CA LEU A 129 8.56 11.77 -4.42
C LEU A 129 7.40 11.03 -3.79
N VAL A 130 7.57 10.62 -2.54
CA VAL A 130 6.51 9.96 -1.77
C VAL A 130 6.35 10.75 -0.48
N HIS A 131 5.14 10.80 0.06
CA HIS A 131 4.90 11.20 1.42
C HIS A 131 3.84 10.28 1.99
N ALA A 132 4.10 9.68 3.15
CA ALA A 132 3.16 8.79 3.81
C ALA A 132 2.92 9.28 5.23
N ASP A 133 1.67 9.19 5.70
CA ASP A 133 1.30 9.45 7.09
C ASP A 133 0.14 8.54 7.50
N GLY A 134 0.26 7.88 8.66
CA GLY A 134 -0.80 7.07 9.27
C GLY A 134 -0.36 5.63 9.57
N GLY A 135 -1.29 4.68 9.48
CA GLY A 135 -0.97 3.25 9.63
C GLY A 135 -0.61 2.79 11.04
N GLU A 136 -0.83 3.62 12.06
CA GLU A 136 -0.59 3.29 13.47
C GLU A 136 -1.43 2.08 13.91
N LEU A 137 -0.81 1.18 14.65
CA LEU A 137 -1.43 -0.04 15.15
C LEU A 137 -1.97 0.15 16.56
N LYS A 138 -3.09 -0.50 16.85
CA LYS A 138 -3.62 -0.64 18.21
C LYS A 138 -3.79 -2.12 18.53
N LEU A 139 -3.28 -2.54 19.68
CA LEU A 139 -3.45 -3.88 20.22
C LEU A 139 -4.33 -3.79 21.47
N GLN A 140 -5.46 -4.49 21.48
CA GLN A 140 -6.45 -4.43 22.58
C GLN A 140 -6.86 -2.98 22.93
N GLY A 141 -7.04 -2.15 21.91
CA GLY A 141 -7.38 -0.73 22.07
C GLY A 141 -6.23 0.19 22.49
N HIS A 142 -5.05 -0.36 22.83
CA HIS A 142 -3.85 0.39 23.16
C HIS A 142 -3.02 0.66 21.91
N THR A 143 -2.76 1.93 21.62
CA THR A 143 -1.81 2.33 20.57
C THR A 143 -0.44 1.74 20.84
N LEU A 144 0.16 1.15 19.80
CA LEU A 144 1.53 0.65 19.83
C LEU A 144 2.51 1.75 19.41
N ASP A 145 3.50 2.00 20.26
CA ASP A 145 4.56 2.97 19.99
C ASP A 145 5.37 2.58 18.74
N ALA A 146 5.88 3.59 18.03
CA ALA A 146 6.70 3.43 16.83
C ALA A 146 6.03 2.67 15.66
N THR A 147 4.70 2.57 15.66
CA THR A 147 3.94 1.98 14.53
C THR A 147 3.32 3.02 13.59
N HIS A 148 3.29 4.30 13.99
CA HIS A 148 2.91 5.40 13.09
C HIS A 148 3.94 5.53 11.98
N GLN A 149 3.48 5.42 10.74
CA GLN A 149 4.30 5.55 9.55
C GLN A 149 4.31 7.01 9.13
N ARG A 150 5.50 7.63 9.10
CA ARG A 150 5.72 8.94 8.52
C ARG A 150 7.06 9.00 7.80
N TYR A 151 7.03 9.14 6.48
CA TYR A 151 8.25 9.21 5.67
C TYR A 151 8.04 10.05 4.40
N THR A 152 9.14 10.50 3.80
CA THR A 152 9.19 11.23 2.52
C THR A 152 10.31 10.72 1.65
#